data_AF-A0A6G3X762-F1
#
_entry.id   AF-A0A6G3X762-F1
#
_cell.length_a   1.000
_cell.length_b   1.000
_cell.length_c   1.000
_cell.angle_alpha   90.00
_cell.angle_beta   90.00
_cell.angle_gamma   90.00
#
_symmetry.space_group_name_H-M   'P 1'
#
loop_
_entity.id
_entity.type
_entity.pdbx_description
1 polymer ?
#
loop_
_entity_poly.entity_id
_entity_poly.type
_entity_poly.pdbx_seq_one_letter_code
_entity_poly.pdbx_strand_id
1 'polypeptide(L)' 'VKLDIEAEVGFVVGVPSAHGTPVPLADFREHVFGLSLLNDWSARDLQAWEYVPLGPFLGKSFATSVSAWVTPLEALDAAR' A
#
# COMPACT_ATOMS: atom_id res chain seq x y z
N VAL A 1 -20.49 -12.19 -9.81
CA VAL A 1 -19.55 -11.12 -9.46
C VAL A 1 -18.86 -11.51 -8.16
N LYS A 2 -17.53 -11.63 -8.16
CA LYS A 2 -16.73 -11.91 -6.96
C LYS A 2 -16.00 -10.63 -6.52
N LEU A 3 -16.74 -9.70 -5.92
CA LEU A 3 -16.18 -8.49 -5.32
C LEU A 3 -15.66 -8.80 -3.92
N ASP A 4 -14.47 -8.31 -3.61
CA ASP A 4 -13.75 -8.66 -2.39
C ASP A 4 -12.96 -7.46 -1.81
N ILE A 5 -12.66 -7.54 -0.51
CA ILE A 5 -11.76 -6.62 0.19
C ILE A 5 -10.36 -7.22 0.27
N GLU A 6 -9.36 -6.36 0.43
CA GLU A 6 -8.05 -6.74 0.96
C GLU A 6 -7.69 -5.80 2.09
N ALA A 7 -7.61 -6.33 3.31
CA ALA A 7 -7.29 -5.54 4.50
C ALA A 7 -5.78 -5.33 4.57
N GLU A 8 -5.34 -4.09 4.31
CA GLU A 8 -3.93 -3.72 4.22
C GLU A 8 -3.59 -2.48 5.05
N VAL A 9 -2.28 -2.22 5.18
CA VAL A 9 -1.74 -0.95 5.66
C VAL A 9 -0.84 -0.35 4.57
N GLY A 10 -1.00 0.95 4.32
CA GLY A 10 -0.11 1.71 3.44
C GLY A 10 0.82 2.60 4.26
N PHE A 11 2.13 2.48 4.04
CA PHE A 11 3.11 3.43 4.55
C PHE A 11 3.19 4.66 3.63
N VAL A 12 3.18 5.85 4.23
CA VAL A 12 3.31 7.12 3.51
C VAL A 12 4.77 7.57 3.57
N VAL A 13 5.43 7.59 2.41
CA VAL A 13 6.80 8.09 2.26
C VAL A 13 6.79 9.61 2.40
N GLY A 14 7.57 10.15 3.34
CA GLY A 14 7.71 11.58 3.60
C GLY A 14 8.96 12.20 2.99
N VAL A 15 10.05 11.42 2.88
CA VAL A 15 11.33 11.85 2.31
C VAL A 15 11.68 10.97 1.11
N PRO A 16 11.84 11.53 -0.11
CA PRO A 16 12.18 10.75 -1.29
C PRO A 16 13.66 10.34 -1.30
N SER A 17 14.01 9.31 -2.08
CA SER A 17 15.40 9.05 -2.47
C SER A 17 15.71 9.65 -3.84
N ALA A 18 17.00 9.88 -4.13
CA ALA A 18 17.43 10.27 -5.46
C ALA A 18 17.21 9.11 -6.45
N HIS A 19 16.84 9.43 -7.70
CA HIS A 19 16.63 8.42 -8.74
C HIS A 19 17.90 7.58 -8.95
N GLY A 20 17.75 6.25 -8.89
CA GLY A 20 18.86 5.30 -8.98
C GLY A 20 19.65 5.12 -7.68
N THR A 21 19.26 5.77 -6.58
CA THR A 21 19.86 5.59 -5.26
C THR A 21 18.93 4.80 -4.35
N PRO A 22 19.32 3.59 -3.91
CA PRO A 22 18.51 2.78 -3.00
C PRO A 22 18.50 3.38 -1.58
N VAL A 23 17.42 3.15 -0.85
CA VAL A 23 17.30 3.47 0.59
C VAL A 23 17.76 2.24 1.40
N PRO A 24 18.78 2.35 2.26
CA PRO A 24 19.15 1.29 3.20
C PRO A 24 17.99 0.93 4.12
N LEU A 25 17.86 -0.35 4.50
CA LEU A 25 16.81 -0.80 5.44
C LEU A 25 16.84 -0.03 6.77
N ALA A 26 18.03 0.33 7.25
CA ALA A 26 18.22 1.06 8.49
C ALA A 26 17.57 2.45 8.48
N ASP A 27 17.39 3.03 7.28
CA ASP A 27 16.94 4.40 7.09
C ASP A 27 15.40 4.47 6.92
N PHE A 28 14.68 3.38 7.19
CA PHE A 28 13.22 3.32 7.02
C PHE A 28 12.49 4.43 7.78
N ARG A 29 12.91 4.73 9.02
CA ARG A 29 12.23 5.70 9.89
C ARG A 29 12.44 7.15 9.42
N GLU A 30 13.55 7.39 8.73
CA GLU A 30 13.93 8.67 8.15
C GLU A 30 13.14 8.96 6.87
N HIS A 31 12.67 7.92 6.20
CA HIS A 31 11.95 8.02 4.92
C HIS A 31 10.42 7.93 5.04
N VAL A 32 9.89 7.29 6.08
CA VAL A 32 8.44 7.05 6.24
C VAL A 32 7.84 7.99 7.28
N PHE A 33 6.82 8.75 6.88
CA PHE A 33 6.10 9.65 7.78
C PHE A 33 5.14 8.90 8.72
N GLY A 34 4.40 7.93 8.19
CA GLY A 34 3.35 7.25 8.95
C GLY A 34 2.66 6.15 8.17
N LEU A 35 1.53 5.67 8.71
CA LEU A 35 0.70 4.64 8.06
C LEU A 35 -0.77 5.02 7.99
N SER A 36 -1.47 4.43 7.04
CA SER A 36 -2.94 4.53 6.86
C SER A 36 -3.51 3.13 6.65
N LEU A 37 -4.75 2.88 7.08
CA LEU A 37 -5.47 1.68 6.66
C LEU A 37 -5.77 1.77 5.17
N LEU A 38 -5.67 0.64 4.48
CA LEU A 38 -5.89 0.53 3.03
C LEU A 38 -6.84 -0.63 2.74
N ASN A 39 -7.79 -0.41 1.84
CA ASN A 39 -8.57 -1.47 1.23
C ASN A 39 -8.29 -1.52 -0.28
N ASP A 40 -7.62 -2.58 -0.72
CA ASP A 40 -7.35 -2.83 -2.14
C ASP A 40 -8.48 -3.65 -2.76
N TRP A 41 -9.55 -2.95 -3.15
CA TRP A 41 -10.76 -3.56 -3.67
C TRP A 41 -10.45 -4.46 -4.86
N SER A 42 -11.06 -5.64 -4.87
CA SER A 42 -10.68 -6.69 -5.82
C SER A 42 -11.89 -7.33 -6.48
N ALA A 43 -11.93 -7.30 -7.81
CA ALA A 43 -12.89 -8.06 -8.61
C ALA A 43 -12.24 -9.39 -9.04
N ARG A 44 -12.41 -10.44 -8.22
CA ARG A 44 -11.65 -11.70 -8.30
C ARG A 44 -11.94 -12.53 -9.55
N ASP A 45 -13.16 -12.45 -10.04
CA ASP A 45 -13.55 -13.10 -11.30
C ASP A 45 -12.84 -12.47 -12.50
N LEU A 46 -12.76 -11.13 -12.53
CA LEU A 46 -12.00 -10.42 -13.56
C LEU A 46 -10.48 -10.65 -13.42
N GLN A 47 -9.97 -10.52 -12.20
CA GLN A 47 -8.54 -10.72 -11.90
C GLN A 47 -8.06 -12.12 -12.31
N ALA A 48 -8.82 -13.17 -11.99
CA ALA A 48 -8.45 -14.55 -12.32
C ALA A 48 -8.33 -14.79 -13.84
N TRP A 49 -9.08 -14.04 -14.64
CA TRP A 49 -9.01 -14.10 -16.11
C TRP A 49 -7.81 -13.33 -16.67
N GLU A 50 -7.53 -12.13 -16.14
CA GLU A 50 -6.54 -11.22 -16.76
C GLU A 50 -5.09 -11.38 -16.24
N TYR A 51 -4.87 -11.95 -15.03
CA TYR A 51 -3.59 -11.78 -14.34
C TYR A 51 -2.39 -12.46 -15.00
N VAL A 52 -2.61 -13.40 -15.91
CA VAL A 52 -1.53 -14.08 -16.64
C VAL A 52 -1.33 -13.39 -17.99
N PRO A 53 -0.10 -13.01 -18.37
CA PRO A 53 1.17 -13.20 -17.64
C PRO A 53 1.66 -11.96 -16.88
N LEU A 54 0.95 -10.84 -16.97
CA LEU A 54 1.49 -9.51 -16.58
C LEU A 54 1.05 -9.04 -15.19
N GLY A 55 0.24 -9.83 -14.49
CA GLY A 55 -0.29 -9.51 -13.18
C GLY A 55 -1.67 -8.84 -13.22
N PRO A 56 -2.25 -8.57 -12.03
CA PRO A 56 -3.56 -7.93 -11.89
C PRO A 56 -3.60 -6.54 -12.54
N PHE A 57 -4.73 -6.18 -13.14
CA PHE A 57 -4.94 -4.88 -13.76
C PHE A 57 -6.33 -4.31 -13.45
N LEU A 58 -7.35 -4.57 -14.27
CA LEU A 58 -8.70 -4.03 -14.09
C LEU A 58 -9.42 -4.61 -12.88
N GLY A 59 -9.03 -5.81 -12.43
CA GLY A 59 -9.49 -6.43 -11.21
C GLY A 59 -9.07 -5.69 -9.94
N LYS A 60 -8.21 -4.67 -10.05
CA LYS A 60 -7.65 -3.87 -8.94
C LYS A 60 -7.79 -2.35 -9.15
N SER A 61 -7.48 -1.87 -10.35
CA SER A 61 -7.34 -0.42 -10.64
C SER A 61 -8.65 0.38 -10.59
N PHE A 62 -9.80 -0.27 -10.36
CA PHE A 62 -11.09 0.40 -10.31
C PHE A 62 -11.31 1.18 -9.01
N ALA A 63 -10.72 0.76 -7.88
CA ALA A 63 -10.79 1.49 -6.62
C ALA A 63 -9.76 0.98 -5.59
N THR A 64 -9.09 1.92 -4.93
CA THR A 64 -8.37 1.66 -3.68
C THR A 64 -8.83 2.72 -2.68
N SER A 65 -9.20 2.31 -1.46
CA SER A 65 -9.62 3.22 -0.42
C SER A 65 -8.55 3.32 0.67
N VAL A 66 -8.33 4.52 1.19
CA VAL A 66 -7.42 4.77 2.31
C VAL A 66 -8.17 5.46 3.45
N SER A 67 -7.75 5.22 4.68
CA SER A 67 -8.30 5.95 5.82
C SER A 67 -7.94 7.44 5.76
N ALA A 68 -8.81 8.28 6.32
CA ALA A 68 -8.68 9.73 6.25
C ALA A 68 -7.48 10.30 7.03
N TRP A 69 -6.97 9.56 8.02
CA TRP A 69 -5.87 9.99 8.87
C TRP A 69 -4.65 9.12 8.64
N VAL A 70 -3.51 9.78 8.44
CA VAL A 70 -2.21 9.13 8.49
C VAL A 70 -1.70 9.20 9.92
N THR A 71 -1.47 8.05 10.55
CA THR A 71 -0.91 7.95 11.90
C THR A 71 0.61 8.05 11.81
N PRO A 72 1.25 9.05 12.43
CA PRO A 72 2.72 9.19 12.43
C PRO A 72 3.40 7.95 13.03
N LEU A 73 4.57 7.57 12.53
CA LEU A 73 5.29 6.39 13.02
C LEU A 73 5.63 6.49 14.51
N GLU A 74 5.96 7.68 15.00
CA GLU A 74 6.30 7.94 16.41
C GLU A 74 5.11 7.63 17.34
N ALA A 75 3.88 7.82 16.86
CA ALA A 75 2.68 7.49 17.63
C ALA A 75 2.52 5.97 17.87
N LEU A 76 3.30 5.15 17.16
CA LEU A 76 3.27 3.69 17.24
C LEU A 76 4.47 3.10 18.01
N ASP A 77 5.35 3.94 18.58
CA ASP A 77 6.54 3.47 19.28
C ASP A 77 6.24 2.56 20.48
N ALA A 78 5.09 2.77 21.12
CA ALA A 78 4.62 1.94 22.22
C ALA A 78 4.10 0.55 21.79
N ALA A 79 3.80 0.37 20.50
CA ALA A 79 3.30 -0.89 19.94
C ALA A 79 4.41 -1.78 19.35
N ARG A 80 5.68 -1.43 19.61
CA ARG A 80 6.87 -2.11 19.09
C ARG A 80 7.20 -3.40 19.82
#